data_AF-A0A4V2ZSX9-F1
#
_entry.id   AF-A0A4V2ZSX9-F1
#
_cell.length_a   1.000
_cell.length_b   1.000
_cell.length_c   1.000
_cell.angle_alpha   90.00
_cell.angle_beta   90.00
_cell.angle_gamma   90.00
#
_symmetry.space_group_name_H-M   'P 1'
#
loop_
_entity.id
_entity.type
_entity.pdbx_description
1 polymer ?
#
loop_
_entity_poly.entity_id
_entity_poly.type
_entity_poly.pdbx_seq_one_letter_code
_entity_poly.pdbx_strand_id
1 'polypeptide(L)'
;MTLLEELQEKTLAAHLLVRSAKEWDNLAAKAHEALTHGEENHHDTARKFHLLAWASVARNLLADPFEGAGIATSPATTDWGIATLTTGKRSCQPQLIHPVTDPAAAPRLRDFDDVMAEYTECLSYLSGATTSPAETPARQ
;
A
#
# COMPACT_ATOMS: atom_id res chain seq x y z
N MET A 1 15.86 -19.35 0.75
CA MET A 1 14.85 -18.30 0.55
C MET A 1 13.58 -18.78 1.21
N THR A 2 13.03 -18.01 2.13
CA THR A 2 11.75 -18.31 2.76
C THR A 2 10.61 -17.88 1.84
N LEU A 3 9.42 -18.46 2.00
CA LEU A 3 8.23 -18.01 1.25
C LEU A 3 7.94 -16.51 1.47
N LEU A 4 8.25 -15.98 2.66
CA LEU A 4 8.11 -14.55 2.96
C LEU A 4 9.06 -13.69 2.13
N GLU A 5 10.35 -14.05 2.07
CA GLU A 5 11.35 -13.36 1.24
C GLU A 5 10.95 -13.40 -0.24
N GLU A 6 10.49 -14.55 -0.74
CA GLU A 6 10.03 -14.69 -2.13
C GLU A 6 8.84 -13.76 -2.44
N LEU A 7 7.88 -13.63 -1.52
CA LEU A 7 6.74 -12.73 -1.70
C LEU A 7 7.15 -11.26 -1.66
N GLN A 8 8.10 -10.89 -0.78
CA GLN A 8 8.63 -9.54 -0.71
C GLN A 8 9.36 -9.17 -2.02
N GLU A 9 10.23 -10.06 -2.52
CA GLU A 9 10.94 -9.87 -3.78
C GLU A 9 9.97 -9.79 -4.97
N LYS A 10 8.97 -10.67 -5.04
CA LYS A 10 7.93 -10.62 -6.10
C LYS A 10 7.12 -9.33 -6.04
N THR A 11 6.79 -8.86 -4.84
CA THR A 11 6.08 -7.59 -4.64
C THR A 11 6.89 -6.43 -5.19
N LEU A 12 8.17 -6.34 -4.82
CA LEU A 12 9.09 -5.33 -5.32
C LEU A 12 9.22 -5.41 -6.84
N ALA A 13 9.49 -6.59 -7.38
CA ALA A 13 9.69 -6.81 -8.81
C ALA A 13 8.45 -6.46 -9.64
N ALA A 14 7.24 -6.78 -9.17
CA ALA A 14 6.00 -6.47 -9.88
C ALA A 14 5.76 -4.96 -9.99
N HIS A 15 6.05 -4.19 -8.94
CA HIS A 15 5.92 -2.74 -9.01
C HIS A 15 6.99 -2.12 -9.91
N LEU A 16 8.24 -2.62 -9.84
CA LEU A 16 9.35 -2.19 -10.69
C LEU A 16 9.18 -2.58 -12.17
N LEU A 17 8.42 -3.63 -12.47
CA LEU A 17 8.06 -4.00 -13.84
C LEU A 17 7.18 -2.96 -14.51
N VAL A 18 6.31 -2.30 -13.74
CA VAL A 18 5.33 -1.33 -14.26
C VAL A 18 5.91 0.08 -14.32
N ARG A 19 6.68 0.48 -13.31
CA ARG A 19 7.35 1.79 -13.22
C ARG A 19 8.60 1.66 -12.37
N SER A 20 9.65 2.40 -12.71
CA SER A 20 10.81 2.54 -11.83
C SER A 20 10.43 3.23 -10.51
N ALA A 21 11.23 3.05 -9.46
CA ALA A 21 11.03 3.70 -8.16
C ALA A 21 10.87 5.23 -8.32
N LYS A 22 11.74 5.87 -9.10
CA LYS A 22 11.67 7.32 -9.39
C LYS A 22 10.35 7.72 -10.06
N GLU A 23 9.78 6.89 -10.93
CA GLU A 23 8.50 7.18 -11.56
C GLU A 23 7.31 7.04 -10.59
N TRP A 24 7.39 6.11 -9.64
CA TRP A 24 6.45 6.02 -8.53
C TRP A 24 6.52 7.25 -7.63
N ASP A 25 7.73 7.69 -7.27
CA ASP A 25 7.94 8.89 -6.44
C ASP A 25 7.43 10.15 -7.14
N ASN A 26 7.69 10.28 -8.45
CA ASN A 26 7.16 11.39 -9.24
C ASN A 26 5.63 11.37 -9.32
N LEU A 27 5.01 10.18 -9.37
CA LEU A 27 3.56 10.04 -9.33
C LEU A 27 3.00 10.46 -7.96
N ALA A 28 3.65 10.09 -6.87
CA ALA A 28 3.30 10.55 -5.52
C ALA A 28 3.44 12.07 -5.39
N ALA A 29 4.56 12.66 -5.85
CA ALA A 29 4.78 14.10 -5.81
C ALA A 29 3.71 14.88 -6.59
N LYS A 30 3.35 14.44 -7.80
CA LYS A 30 2.28 15.06 -8.59
C LYS A 30 0.91 14.96 -7.92
N ALA A 31 0.60 13.80 -7.32
CA ALA A 31 -0.63 13.62 -6.57
C ALA A 31 -0.66 14.54 -5.34
N HIS A 32 0.45 14.67 -4.62
CA HIS A 32 0.58 15.56 -3.47
C HIS A 32 0.40 17.03 -3.84
N GLU A 33 1.02 17.48 -4.93
CA GLU A 33 0.85 18.84 -5.46
C GLU A 33 -0.62 19.12 -5.79
N ALA A 34 -1.29 18.18 -6.48
CA ALA A 34 -2.70 18.32 -6.82
C ALA A 34 -3.60 18.35 -5.56
N LEU A 35 -3.29 17.58 -4.53
CA LEU A 35 -4.03 17.56 -3.26
C LEU A 35 -3.83 18.83 -2.43
N THR A 36 -2.68 19.51 -2.59
CA THR A 36 -2.33 20.69 -1.80
C THR A 36 -2.77 21.98 -2.49
N HIS A 37 -2.73 22.02 -3.81
CA HIS A 37 -2.92 23.24 -4.61
C HIS A 37 -4.06 23.17 -5.62
N GLY A 38 -4.68 22.00 -5.81
CA GLY A 38 -5.79 21.83 -6.74
C GLY A 38 -7.12 22.34 -6.19
N GLU A 39 -8.11 22.45 -7.08
CA GLU A 39 -9.53 22.53 -6.69
C GLU A 39 -10.04 21.16 -6.21
N GLU A 40 -11.12 21.12 -5.44
CA GLU A 40 -11.65 19.89 -4.83
C GLU A 40 -11.87 18.74 -5.83
N ASN A 41 -12.40 19.03 -7.03
CA ASN A 41 -12.57 18.03 -8.09
C ASN A 41 -11.24 17.46 -8.60
N HIS A 42 -10.16 18.25 -8.56
CA HIS A 42 -8.81 17.80 -8.91
C HIS A 42 -8.19 16.95 -7.80
N HIS A 43 -8.52 17.20 -6.52
CA HIS A 43 -8.07 16.37 -5.39
C HIS A 43 -8.57 14.94 -5.53
N ASP A 44 -9.88 14.82 -5.77
CA ASP A 44 -10.58 13.55 -5.86
C ASP A 44 -10.08 12.72 -7.06
N THR A 45 -9.81 13.41 -8.18
CA THR A 45 -9.23 12.82 -9.39
C THR A 45 -7.80 12.36 -9.16
N ALA A 46 -6.95 13.21 -8.58
CA ALA A 46 -5.56 12.87 -8.27
C ALA A 46 -5.44 11.68 -7.31
N ARG A 47 -6.26 11.67 -6.23
CA ARG A 47 -6.36 10.54 -5.31
C ARG A 47 -6.72 9.25 -6.04
N LYS A 48 -7.81 9.26 -6.83
CA LYS A 48 -8.28 8.08 -7.55
C LYS A 48 -7.24 7.55 -8.53
N PHE A 49 -6.60 8.41 -9.31
CA PHE A 49 -5.55 7.99 -10.24
C PHE A 49 -4.33 7.41 -9.53
N HIS A 50 -3.89 8.03 -8.44
CA HIS A 50 -2.78 7.54 -7.64
C HIS A 50 -3.09 6.15 -7.05
N LEU A 51 -4.27 5.97 -6.44
CA LEU A 51 -4.70 4.67 -5.90
C LEU A 51 -4.83 3.61 -6.98
N LEU A 52 -5.49 3.92 -8.10
CA LEU A 52 -5.68 2.96 -9.19
C LEU A 52 -4.35 2.46 -9.75
N ALA A 53 -3.33 3.33 -9.83
CA ALA A 53 -2.02 2.95 -10.30
C ALA A 53 -1.41 1.84 -9.44
N TRP A 54 -1.39 2.00 -8.11
CA TRP A 54 -0.86 1.00 -7.18
C TRP A 54 -1.76 -0.23 -7.07
N ALA A 55 -3.07 -0.04 -6.91
CA ALA A 55 -4.04 -1.13 -6.76
C ALA A 55 -4.08 -2.04 -8.01
N SER A 56 -3.79 -1.50 -9.20
CA SER A 56 -3.71 -2.29 -10.42
C SER A 56 -2.55 -3.30 -10.41
N VAL A 57 -1.42 -2.97 -9.79
CA VAL A 57 -0.30 -3.92 -9.63
C VAL A 57 -0.70 -5.03 -8.69
N ALA A 58 -1.26 -4.69 -7.52
CA ALA A 58 -1.74 -5.66 -6.55
C ALA A 58 -2.75 -6.64 -7.16
N ARG A 59 -3.76 -6.10 -7.87
CA ARG A 59 -4.81 -6.90 -8.49
C ARG A 59 -4.34 -7.75 -9.68
N ASN A 60 -3.52 -7.19 -10.56
CA ASN A 60 -3.25 -7.83 -11.85
C ASN A 60 -1.95 -8.64 -11.87
N LEU A 61 -0.99 -8.34 -10.99
CA LEU A 61 0.33 -8.97 -10.99
C LEU A 61 0.64 -9.73 -9.71
N LEU A 62 0.04 -9.35 -8.57
CA LEU A 62 0.33 -9.95 -7.27
C LEU A 62 -0.76 -10.87 -6.73
N ALA A 63 -1.97 -10.82 -7.29
CA ALA A 63 -3.07 -11.70 -6.87
C ALA A 63 -2.68 -13.20 -6.95
N ASP A 64 -2.19 -13.67 -8.10
CA ASP A 64 -1.81 -15.08 -8.27
C ASP A 64 -0.60 -15.49 -7.39
N PRO A 65 0.50 -14.70 -7.32
CA PRO A 65 1.58 -14.97 -6.37
C PRO A 65 1.12 -15.05 -4.90
N PHE A 66 0.22 -14.16 -4.48
CA PHE A 66 -0.32 -14.15 -3.13
C PHE A 66 -1.24 -15.35 -2.89
N GLU A 67 -2.12 -15.68 -3.83
CA GLU A 67 -3.00 -16.84 -3.73
C GLU A 67 -2.22 -18.15 -3.66
N GLY A 68 -1.15 -18.29 -4.46
CA GLY A 68 -0.22 -19.42 -4.41
C GLY A 68 0.47 -19.60 -3.05
N ALA A 69 0.53 -18.54 -2.24
CA ALA A 69 1.04 -18.56 -0.87
C ALA A 69 -0.08 -18.61 0.21
N GLY A 70 -1.34 -18.78 -0.19
CA GLY A 70 -2.48 -18.80 0.74
C GLY A 70 -2.88 -17.43 1.29
N ILE A 71 -2.56 -16.35 0.55
CA ILE A 71 -2.97 -14.98 0.86
C ILE A 71 -4.02 -14.54 -0.17
N ALA A 72 -5.25 -14.33 0.29
CA ALA A 72 -6.31 -13.79 -0.55
C ALA A 72 -6.14 -12.27 -0.72
N THR A 73 -6.34 -11.79 -1.95
CA THR A 73 -6.27 -10.36 -2.29
C THR A 73 -7.67 -9.87 -2.66
N SER A 74 -8.16 -8.82 -1.99
CA SER A 74 -9.43 -8.17 -2.32
C SER A 74 -9.27 -6.64 -2.37
N PRO A 75 -10.25 -5.89 -2.88
CA PRO A 75 -10.22 -4.43 -2.81
C PRO A 75 -9.96 -3.94 -1.38
N ALA A 76 -9.24 -2.83 -1.26
CA ALA A 76 -9.02 -2.16 0.03
C ALA A 76 -10.34 -1.60 0.59
N THR A 77 -10.41 -1.51 1.92
CA THR A 77 -11.55 -0.90 2.63
C THR A 77 -11.22 0.47 3.20
N THR A 78 -9.95 0.86 3.23
CA THR A 78 -9.51 2.22 3.61
C THR A 78 -9.36 3.11 2.38
N ASP A 79 -9.53 4.43 2.57
CA ASP A 79 -9.46 5.42 1.48
C ASP A 79 -8.10 5.47 0.77
N TRP A 80 -7.03 5.03 1.44
CA TRP A 80 -5.67 5.04 0.93
C TRP A 80 -5.01 3.66 0.87
N GLY A 81 -5.79 2.60 1.09
CA GLY A 81 -5.29 1.23 1.03
C GLY A 81 -5.11 0.76 -0.42
N ILE A 82 -4.05 -0.02 -0.66
CA ILE A 82 -3.77 -0.56 -2.00
C ILE A 82 -4.63 -1.78 -2.28
N ALA A 83 -4.65 -2.73 -1.35
CA ALA A 83 -5.46 -3.95 -1.38
C ALA A 83 -5.60 -4.51 0.03
N THR A 84 -6.63 -5.34 0.26
CA THR A 84 -6.75 -6.15 1.48
C THR A 84 -6.10 -7.50 1.24
N LEU A 85 -5.08 -7.80 2.03
CA LEU A 85 -4.35 -9.06 2.01
C LEU A 85 -4.77 -9.88 3.23
N THR A 86 -5.31 -11.08 3.04
CA THR A 86 -5.88 -11.90 4.12
C THR A 86 -5.31 -13.31 4.12
N THR A 87 -4.89 -13.80 5.29
CA THR A 87 -4.56 -15.22 5.50
C THR A 87 -5.09 -15.71 6.85
N GLY A 88 -5.86 -16.80 6.84
CA GLY A 88 -6.54 -17.30 8.03
C GLY A 88 -7.39 -16.21 8.71
N LYS A 89 -6.99 -15.81 9.93
CA LYS A 89 -7.65 -14.75 10.73
C LYS A 89 -6.93 -13.40 10.68
N ARG A 90 -5.83 -13.28 9.92
CA ARG A 90 -5.05 -12.05 9.81
C ARG A 90 -5.39 -11.33 8.51
N SER A 91 -5.49 -10.02 8.58
CA SER A 91 -5.72 -9.14 7.43
C SER A 91 -4.84 -7.90 7.55
N CYS A 92 -4.28 -7.45 6.43
CA CYS A 92 -3.47 -6.24 6.36
C CYS A 92 -3.76 -5.47 5.07
N GLN A 93 -3.60 -4.15 5.11
CA GLN A 93 -3.74 -3.27 3.95
C GLN A 93 -2.53 -2.35 3.88
N PRO A 94 -1.60 -2.55 2.93
CA PRO A 94 -0.54 -1.60 2.66
C PRO A 94 -1.16 -0.24 2.30
N GLN A 95 -0.68 0.84 2.92
CA GLN A 95 -1.25 2.20 2.75
C GLN A 95 -0.35 3.08 1.88
N LEU A 96 -0.97 3.99 1.11
CA LEU A 96 -0.26 5.00 0.30
C LEU A 96 0.04 6.30 1.06
N ILE A 97 -0.45 6.43 2.29
CA ILE A 97 -0.19 7.59 3.16
C ILE A 97 0.53 7.17 4.43
N HIS A 98 1.30 8.09 5.00
CA HIS A 98 1.74 7.95 6.37
C HIS A 98 0.55 8.05 7.34
N PRO A 99 0.65 7.46 8.55
CA PRO A 99 -0.39 7.59 9.56
C PRO A 99 -0.71 9.06 9.83
N VAL A 100 -1.99 9.39 9.77
CA VAL A 100 -2.47 10.75 10.01
C VAL A 100 -2.50 11.00 11.52
N THR A 101 -1.65 11.89 12.00
CA THR A 101 -1.67 12.34 13.40
C THR A 101 -2.64 13.51 13.63
N ASP A 102 -2.96 14.25 12.56
CA ASP A 102 -3.92 15.36 12.55
C ASP A 102 -4.91 15.21 11.38
N PRO A 103 -6.21 14.91 11.63
CA PRO A 103 -7.22 14.75 10.59
C PRO A 103 -7.46 15.99 9.73
N ALA A 104 -7.06 17.18 10.20
CA ALA A 104 -7.19 18.43 9.46
C ALA A 104 -6.02 18.68 8.50
N ALA A 105 -4.94 17.91 8.60
CA ALA A 105 -3.77 18.04 7.73
C ALA A 105 -3.99 17.34 6.38
N ALA A 106 -3.38 17.88 5.33
CA ALA A 106 -3.35 17.23 4.03
C ALA A 106 -2.65 15.85 4.13
N PRO A 107 -3.15 14.81 3.44
CA PRO A 107 -2.56 13.49 3.49
C PRO A 107 -1.11 13.52 2.97
N ARG A 108 -0.20 12.97 3.76
CA ARG A 108 1.21 12.82 3.38
C ARG A 108 1.39 11.50 2.65
N LEU A 109 1.56 11.58 1.32
CA LEU A 109 1.80 10.42 0.47
C LEU A 109 3.19 9.83 0.76
N ARG A 110 3.27 8.50 0.71
CA ARG A 110 4.51 7.74 0.83
C ARG A 110 5.27 7.72 -0.50
N ASP A 111 6.59 7.65 -0.41
CA ASP A 111 7.43 7.33 -1.55
C ASP A 111 7.44 5.81 -1.83
N PHE A 112 8.15 5.39 -2.88
CA PHE A 112 8.21 4.00 -3.29
C PHE A 112 8.76 3.09 -2.19
N ASP A 113 9.85 3.48 -1.55
CA ASP A 113 10.53 2.68 -0.52
C ASP A 113 9.64 2.53 0.72
N ASP A 114 8.94 3.60 1.12
CA ASP A 114 7.96 3.58 2.20
C ASP A 114 6.78 2.64 1.90
N VAL A 115 6.29 2.59 0.65
CA VAL A 115 5.22 1.65 0.28
C VAL A 115 5.73 0.20 0.27
N MET A 116 6.97 -0.03 -0.17
CA MET A 116 7.57 -1.37 -0.10
C MET A 116 7.82 -1.84 1.35
N ALA A 117 8.15 -0.91 2.25
CA ALA A 117 8.24 -1.18 3.68
C ALA A 117 6.86 -1.59 4.25
N GLU A 118 5.78 -0.88 3.89
CA GLU A 118 4.41 -1.24 4.31
C GLU A 118 3.98 -2.62 3.81
N TYR A 119 4.30 -2.97 2.56
CA TYR A 119 4.09 -4.33 2.06
C TYR A 119 4.88 -5.36 2.87
N THR A 120 6.14 -5.07 3.19
CA THR A 120 7.01 -5.94 3.97
C THR A 120 6.46 -6.19 5.38
N GLU A 121 5.97 -5.13 6.04
CA GLU A 121 5.31 -5.23 7.34
C GLU A 121 4.03 -6.05 7.26
N CYS A 122 3.18 -5.80 6.27
CA CYS A 122 1.96 -6.58 6.05
C CYS A 122 2.24 -8.06 5.82
N LEU A 123 3.20 -8.41 4.95
CA LEU A 123 3.55 -9.80 4.67
C LEU A 123 4.19 -10.48 5.89
N SER A 124 4.98 -9.76 6.67
CA SER A 124 5.56 -10.26 7.92
C SER A 124 4.48 -10.56 8.96
N TYR A 125 3.46 -9.70 9.06
CA TYR A 125 2.32 -9.92 9.94
C TYR A 125 1.49 -11.13 9.50
N LEU A 126 1.18 -11.22 8.20
CA LEU A 126 0.37 -12.30 7.64
C LEU A 126 1.07 -13.67 7.84
N SER A 127 2.38 -13.73 7.59
CA SER A 127 3.19 -14.93 7.84
C SER A 127 3.36 -15.27 9.33
N GLY A 128 3.07 -14.33 10.24
CA GLY A 128 3.19 -14.51 11.69
C GLY A 128 4.58 -14.26 12.24
N ALA A 129 5.46 -13.65 11.44
CA ALA A 129 6.78 -13.21 11.88
C ALA A 129 6.69 -12.01 12.84
N THR A 130 5.63 -11.20 12.74
CA THR A 130 5.39 -10.03 13.59
C THR A 130 3.97 -10.02 14.18
N THR A 131 3.81 -9.32 15.30
CA THR A 131 2.49 -8.94 15.85
C THR A 131 1.92 -7.76 15.04
N SER A 132 0.58 -7.60 15.05
CA SER A 132 -0.17 -6.67 14.19
C SER A 132 0.52 -5.31 13.95
N PRO A 133 0.59 -4.81 12.70
CA PRO A 133 1.08 -3.47 12.42
C PRO A 133 0.12 -2.46 13.07
N ALA A 134 0.60 -1.83 14.13
CA ALA A 134 -0.01 -0.71 14.87
C ALA A 134 -1.49 -0.85 15.28
N GLU A 135 -1.79 -1.66 16.31
CA GLU A 135 -2.75 -1.19 17.32
C GLU A 135 -2.00 -0.22 18.24
N THR A 136 -2.13 1.08 18.00
CA THR A 136 -1.77 2.07 19.02
C THR A 136 -2.73 1.87 20.18
N PRO A 137 -2.27 1.55 21.41
CA PRO A 137 -3.17 1.43 22.54
C PRO A 137 -3.75 2.82 22.81
N ALA A 138 -5.06 2.98 22.61
CA ALA A 138 -5.80 4.08 23.19
C ALA A 138 -5.59 4.01 24.70
N ARG A 139 -4.74 4.89 25.24
CA ARG A 139 -4.63 5.06 26.69
C ARG A 139 -5.98 5.52 27.22
N GLN A 140 -6.54 4.72 28.12
CA GLN A 140 -7.64 5.10 29.02
C GLN A 140 -7.21 6.22 29.96
#